data_AF-A0A2R6CA80-F1
#
_entry.id   AF-A0A2R6CA80-F1
#
_cell.length_a   1.000
_cell.length_b   1.000
_cell.length_c   1.000
_cell.angle_alpha   90.00
_cell.angle_beta   90.00
_cell.angle_gamma   90.00
#
_symmetry.space_group_name_H-M   'P 1'
#
loop_
_entity.id
_entity.type
_entity.pdbx_description
1 polymer ?
#
loop_
_entity_poly.entity_id
_entity_poly.type
_entity_poly.pdbx_seq_one_letter_code
_entity_poly.pdbx_strand_id
1 'polypeptide(L)' 'MRKKWGFYSSLSKRFLIDMSRLDLVKNYMKYARQVKKITVFYDAQAKVILFGSTLRGDFTGASDIDILIVSKRKRLGIPN' A
#
# COMPACT_ATOMS: atom_id res chain seq x y z
N MET A 1 -19.83 -37.31 -0.45
CA MET A 1 -18.42 -36.88 -0.36
C MET A 1 -18.31 -35.41 -0.81
N ARG A 2 -18.13 -34.44 0.10
CA ARG A 2 -18.19 -33.00 -0.23
C ARG A 2 -17.29 -32.14 0.67
N LYS A 3 -16.08 -32.62 1.01
CA LYS A 3 -15.17 -31.95 1.98
C LYS A 3 -13.78 -31.55 1.45
N LYS A 4 -13.40 -31.83 0.19
CA LYS A 4 -12.03 -31.56 -0.30
C LYS A 4 -11.81 -30.22 -1.05
N TRP A 5 -12.86 -29.52 -1.48
CA TRP A 5 -12.74 -28.33 -2.34
C TRP A 5 -12.60 -26.99 -1.60
N GLY A 6 -12.88 -26.93 -0.29
CA GLY A 6 -12.74 -25.68 0.48
C GLY A 6 -11.29 -25.33 0.81
N PHE A 7 -10.45 -26.33 1.07
CA PHE A 7 -9.11 -26.17 1.62
C PHE A 7 -8.10 -25.60 0.60
N TYR A 8 -8.15 -26.08 -0.65
CA TYR A 8 -7.27 -25.59 -1.73
C TYR A 8 -7.56 -24.14 -2.13
N SER A 9 -8.81 -23.68 -1.99
CA SER A 9 -9.18 -22.30 -2.35
C SER A 9 -8.67 -21.26 -1.35
N SER A 10 -8.53 -21.64 -0.07
CA SER A 10 -8.06 -20.75 0.98
C SER A 10 -6.53 -20.62 0.97
N LEU A 11 -5.82 -21.74 0.78
CA LEU A 11 -4.37 -21.76 0.76
C LEU A 11 -3.80 -21.02 -0.46
N SER A 12 -4.42 -21.19 -1.64
CA SER A 12 -4.01 -20.46 -2.86
C SER A 12 -4.29 -18.96 -2.75
N LYS A 13 -5.44 -18.55 -2.21
CA LYS A 13 -5.73 -17.13 -1.94
C LYS A 13 -4.74 -16.51 -0.97
N ARG A 14 -4.40 -17.22 0.12
CA ARG A 14 -3.41 -16.76 1.10
C ARG A 14 -2.05 -16.53 0.44
N PHE A 15 -1.61 -17.51 -0.35
CA PHE A 15 -0.35 -17.43 -1.10
C PHE A 15 -0.31 -16.26 -2.08
N LEU A 16 -1.39 -16.03 -2.85
CA LEU A 16 -1.50 -14.90 -3.78
C LEU A 16 -1.46 -13.55 -3.06
N ILE A 17 -2.15 -13.44 -1.90
CA ILE A 17 -2.13 -12.22 -1.09
C ILE A 17 -0.72 -11.95 -0.55
N ASP A 18 -0.04 -12.97 -0.06
CA ASP A 18 1.32 -12.82 0.48
C ASP A 18 2.32 -12.43 -0.62
N MET A 19 2.20 -12.99 -1.84
CA MET A 19 2.99 -12.51 -3.00
C MET A 19 2.71 -11.04 -3.33
N SER A 20 1.44 -10.61 -3.28
CA SER A 20 1.07 -9.21 -3.57
C SER A 20 1.61 -8.22 -2.52
N ARG A 21 1.68 -8.63 -1.25
CA ARG A 21 2.31 -7.85 -0.17
C ARG A 21 3.81 -7.77 -0.37
N LEU A 22 4.43 -8.87 -0.77
CA LEU A 22 5.86 -8.93 -1.03
C LEU A 22 6.27 -8.03 -2.21
N ASP A 23 5.44 -7.98 -3.25
CA ASP A 23 5.61 -7.05 -4.38
C ASP A 23 5.41 -5.60 -3.97
N LEU A 24 4.42 -5.33 -3.10
CA LEU A 24 4.17 -4.01 -2.55
C LEU A 24 5.40 -3.51 -1.79
N VAL A 25 5.93 -4.31 -0.86
CA VAL A 25 7.15 -3.99 -0.09
C VAL A 25 8.36 -3.85 -1.00
N LYS A 26 8.59 -4.75 -1.96
CA LYS A 26 9.74 -4.64 -2.87
C LYS A 26 9.70 -3.38 -3.73
N ASN A 27 8.50 -2.94 -4.11
CA ASN A 27 8.29 -1.81 -5.01
C ASN A 27 7.71 -0.59 -4.29
N TYR A 28 7.91 -0.47 -2.98
CA TYR A 28 7.25 0.57 -2.18
C TYR A 28 7.46 1.98 -2.74
N MET A 29 8.66 2.26 -3.26
CA MET A 29 8.98 3.53 -3.91
C MET A 29 8.16 3.81 -5.18
N LYS A 30 7.79 2.78 -5.96
CA LYS A 30 6.92 2.94 -7.14
C LYS A 30 5.54 3.42 -6.70
N TYR A 31 4.97 2.78 -5.68
CA TYR A 31 3.66 3.13 -5.15
C TYR A 31 3.67 4.49 -4.44
N ALA A 32 4.68 4.78 -3.62
CA ALA A 32 4.85 6.09 -2.99
C ALA A 32 4.93 7.23 -4.02
N ARG A 33 5.62 7.01 -5.16
CA ARG A 33 5.65 7.97 -6.28
C ARG A 33 4.28 8.15 -6.93
N GLN A 34 3.50 7.09 -7.10
CA GLN A 34 2.14 7.19 -7.63
C GLN A 34 1.23 7.98 -6.68
N VAL A 35 1.28 7.69 -5.38
CA VAL A 35 0.55 8.45 -4.35
C VAL A 35 0.94 9.92 -4.38
N LYS A 36 2.24 10.22 -4.48
CA LYS A 36 2.71 11.61 -4.64
C LYS A 36 2.14 12.29 -5.87
N LYS A 37 2.14 11.63 -7.04
CA LYS A 37 1.58 12.20 -8.27
C LYS A 37 0.09 12.55 -8.10
N ILE A 38 -0.70 11.63 -7.54
CA ILE A 38 -2.14 11.85 -7.31
C ILE A 38 -2.35 12.98 -6.29
N THR A 39 -1.59 12.97 -5.20
CA THR A 39 -1.70 13.97 -4.13
C THR A 39 -1.42 15.38 -4.65
N VAL A 40 -0.31 15.54 -5.40
CA VAL A 40 0.12 16.84 -5.95
C VAL A 40 -0.83 17.32 -7.06
N PHE A 41 -1.49 16.41 -7.78
CA PHE A 41 -2.54 16.76 -8.73
C PHE A 41 -3.74 17.46 -8.03
N TYR A 42 -4.16 16.98 -6.86
CA TYR A 42 -5.25 17.60 -6.10
C TYR A 42 -4.81 18.79 -5.24
N ASP A 43 -3.58 18.78 -4.74
CA ASP A 43 -3.00 19.88 -3.98
C ASP A 43 -1.49 20.00 -4.20
N ALA A 44 -1.09 20.98 -5.00
CA ALA A 44 0.31 21.20 -5.35
C ALA A 44 1.22 21.51 -4.12
N GLN A 45 0.63 21.96 -3.00
CA GLN A 45 1.37 22.27 -1.77
C GLN A 45 1.42 21.10 -0.79
N ALA A 46 0.72 19.99 -1.07
CA ALA A 46 0.70 18.84 -0.19
C ALA A 46 2.07 18.14 -0.17
N LYS A 47 2.47 17.68 1.02
CA LYS A 47 3.68 16.91 1.24
C LYS A 47 3.32 15.46 1.46
N VAL A 48 4.03 14.57 0.78
CA VAL A 48 3.91 13.11 0.96
C VAL A 48 5.15 12.61 1.66
N ILE A 49 4.97 12.06 2.85
CA ILE A 49 6.03 11.55 3.70
C ILE A 49 5.84 10.04 3.78
N LEU A 50 6.85 9.31 3.35
CA LEU A 50 6.94 7.87 3.59
C LEU A 50 7.58 7.67 4.96
N PHE A 51 6.99 6.82 5.80
CA PHE A 51 7.48 6.55 7.14
C PHE A 51 7.22 5.08 7.51
N GLY A 52 7.44 4.73 8.78
CA GLY A 52 7.14 3.39 9.29
C GLY A 52 8.33 2.44 9.27
N SER A 53 8.07 1.17 9.62
CA SER A 53 9.06 0.09 9.52
C SER A 53 9.66 0.03 8.11
N THR A 54 8.84 0.41 7.10
CA THR A 54 9.08 0.88 5.71
C THR A 54 10.50 1.38 5.32
N LEU A 55 11.16 2.06 6.26
CA LEU A 55 12.43 2.75 6.02
C LEU A 55 13.56 2.35 6.97
N ARG A 56 13.28 1.55 8.00
CA ARG A 56 14.27 1.22 9.05
C ARG A 56 15.18 0.05 8.70
N GLY A 57 14.95 -0.63 7.57
CA GLY A 57 15.81 -1.72 7.09
C GLY A 57 15.41 -3.11 7.61
N ASP A 58 14.56 -3.19 8.64
CA ASP A 58 14.15 -4.43 9.29
C ASP A 58 12.97 -5.14 8.60
N PHE A 59 12.98 -5.24 7.26
CA PHE A 59 11.86 -5.82 6.52
C PHE A 59 11.79 -7.33 6.66
N THR A 60 10.77 -7.78 7.37
CA THR A 60 10.15 -9.08 7.09
C THR A 60 9.10 -8.89 6.00
N GLY A 61 8.93 -9.87 5.10
CA GLY A 61 8.06 -9.80 3.91
C GLY A 61 6.55 -9.62 4.16
N ALA A 62 6.17 -9.27 5.40
CA ALA A 62 4.81 -8.96 5.85
C ALA A 62 4.61 -7.47 6.20
N SER A 63 5.58 -6.59 5.91
CA SER A 63 5.49 -5.16 6.25
C SER A 63 4.50 -4.42 5.34
N ASP A 64 3.71 -3.51 5.90
CA ASP A 64 2.87 -2.58 5.11
C ASP A 64 3.66 -1.29 4.77
N ILE A 65 3.18 -0.50 3.81
CA ILE A 65 3.76 0.82 3.47
C ILE A 65 2.95 1.92 4.15
N ASP A 66 3.57 2.64 5.08
CA ASP A 66 2.94 3.77 5.77
C ASP A 66 3.22 5.10 5.06
N ILE A 67 2.17 5.81 4.64
CA ILE A 67 2.27 7.10 3.94
C ILE A 67 1.43 8.16 4.66
N LEU A 68 2.07 9.29 4.98
CA LEU A 68 1.43 10.47 5.56
C LEU A 68 1.33 11.57 4.50
N ILE A 69 0.12 12.06 4.28
CA ILE A 69 -0.14 13.20 3.41
C ILE A 69 -0.46 14.40 4.29
N VAL A 70 0.35 15.45 4.20
CA VAL A 70 0.15 16.72 4.90
C VAL A 70 -0.31 17.76 3.89
N SER A 71 -1.50 18.30 4.06
CA SER A 71 -2.10 19.32 3.19
C SER A 71 -2.75 20.41 4.04
N LYS A 72 -2.76 21.65 3.52
CA LYS A 72 -3.54 22.76 4.11
C LYS A 72 -5.01 22.70 3.70
N ARG A 73 -5.37 21.88 2.72
CA ARG A 73 -6.76 21.69 2.29
C ARG A 73 -7.47 20.78 3.28
N LYS A 74 -8.71 21.13 3.62
CA LYS A 74 -9.57 20.27 4.45
C LYS A 74 -9.98 18.97 3.76
N ARG A 75 -9.87 18.89 2.41
CA ARG A 75 -10.22 17.71 1.63
C ARG A 75 -9.34 17.62 0.38
N LEU A 76 -8.86 16.41 0.08
CA LEU A 76 -8.21 16.04 -1.18
C LEU A 76 -9.17 15.10 -1.92
N GLY A 77 -9.67 15.48 -3.11
CA GLY A 77 -10.59 14.67 -3.91
C GLY A 77 -11.69 15.48 -4.61
N ILE A 78 -12.58 14.74 -5.30
CA ILE A 78 -13.65 15.29 -6.15
C ILE A 78 -14.57 16.20 -5.29
N PRO A 79 -14.79 17.47 -5.71
CA PRO A 79 -15.77 18.34 -5.05
C PRO A 79 -17.19 17.79 -5.24
N ASN A 80 -18.04 18.01 -4.22
CA ASN A 80 -19.49 17.87 -4.38
C ASN A 80 -20.03 18.96 -5.30
#